data_AF-A0AAN0IHZ8-F1
#
_entry.id   AF-A0AAN0IHZ8-F1
#
_cell.length_a   1.000
_cell.length_b   1.000
_cell.length_c   1.000
_cell.angle_alpha   90.00
_cell.angle_beta   90.00
_cell.angle_gamma   90.00
#
_symmetry.space_group_name_H-M   'P 1'
#
loop_
_entity.id
_entity.type
_entity.pdbx_description
1 polymer ?
#
loop_
_entity_poly.entity_id
_entity_poly.type
_entity_poly.pdbx_seq_one_letter_code
_entity_poly.pdbx_strand_id
1 'polypeptide(L)'
;MATSTDPPKSPTDPSSLTAEEKHHLITRNLQEVLGDDTLRKILPERNISIYWGTATTGKPHIAYFVCIAKISDFLKAGCAVTVLLADLHGYLDNLKAPWELLAHRVKYYEFIIKSMLESIGVPLEKLKFVRGTDYQLSREYTLDVYKMTSVVSQHDAKKAGAEVVKQVKFPLLSGLLYPGLQALDEEYLKVDAQFGGEDQRKIFTFAEKYLPRLRYKKRIHFMNP
;
A
#
# COMPACT_ATOMS: atom_id res chain seq x y z
N MET A 1 20.89 35.09 -30.85
CA MET A 1 19.60 35.26 -30.14
C MET A 1 19.52 34.18 -29.08
N ALA A 2 19.64 34.58 -27.81
CA ALA A 2 19.61 33.66 -26.68
C ALA A 2 18.20 33.10 -26.50
N THR A 3 18.06 31.78 -26.50
CA THR A 3 16.84 31.08 -26.11
C THR A 3 16.71 31.19 -24.59
N SER A 4 15.74 31.97 -24.12
CA SER A 4 15.37 31.97 -22.70
C SER A 4 14.84 30.60 -22.34
N THR A 5 15.66 29.83 -21.62
CA THR A 5 15.18 28.67 -20.89
C THR A 5 14.58 29.22 -19.61
N ASP A 6 13.25 29.31 -19.56
CA ASP A 6 12.57 29.58 -18.31
C ASP A 6 13.01 28.55 -17.27
N PRO A 7 13.35 28.96 -16.04
CA PRO A 7 13.71 28.02 -15.00
C PRO A 7 12.54 27.07 -14.71
N PRO A 8 12.80 25.81 -14.34
CA PRO A 8 11.75 24.87 -13.99
C PRO A 8 10.89 25.46 -12.87
N LYS A 9 9.57 25.51 -13.11
CA LYS A 9 8.58 25.93 -12.10
C LYS A 9 8.87 25.21 -10.79
N SER A 10 8.96 25.97 -9.70
CA SER A 10 9.04 25.48 -8.33
C SER A 10 8.00 24.38 -8.08
N PRO A 11 8.23 23.42 -7.16
CA PRO A 11 7.24 22.42 -6.84
C PRO A 11 5.95 23.15 -6.43
N THR A 12 4.90 22.95 -7.22
CA THR A 12 3.58 23.53 -6.97
C THR A 12 3.13 23.12 -5.58
N ASP A 13 2.82 24.09 -4.72
CA ASP A 13 2.30 23.84 -3.39
C ASP A 13 1.06 22.94 -3.49
N PRO A 14 1.03 21.76 -2.85
CA PRO A 14 -0.14 20.87 -2.88
C PRO A 14 -1.45 21.53 -2.44
N SER A 15 -1.38 22.64 -1.70
CA SER A 15 -2.53 23.43 -1.26
C SER A 15 -3.24 24.16 -2.42
N SER A 16 -2.56 24.39 -3.55
CA SER A 16 -3.10 25.14 -4.69
C SER A 16 -3.79 24.28 -5.75
N LEU A 17 -3.78 22.94 -5.61
CA LEU A 17 -4.37 22.04 -6.60
C LEU A 17 -5.88 21.89 -6.43
N THR A 18 -6.61 21.96 -7.54
CA THR A 18 -8.04 21.64 -7.62
C THR A 18 -8.31 20.16 -7.38
N ALA A 19 -9.55 19.80 -7.03
CA ALA A 19 -9.94 18.40 -6.84
C ALA A 19 -9.71 17.54 -8.10
N GLU A 20 -9.91 18.10 -9.30
CA GLU A 20 -9.70 17.38 -10.55
C GLU A 20 -8.20 17.19 -10.86
N GLU A 21 -7.35 18.17 -10.58
CA GLU A 21 -5.89 18.02 -10.72
C GLU A 21 -5.34 16.97 -9.74
N LYS A 22 -5.84 16.95 -8.50
CA LYS A 22 -5.51 15.91 -7.52
C LYS A 22 -5.97 14.54 -8.00
N HIS A 23 -7.20 14.43 -8.49
CA HIS A 23 -7.74 13.20 -9.05
C HIS A 23 -6.87 12.68 -10.20
N HIS A 24 -6.49 13.55 -11.14
CA HIS A 24 -5.61 13.20 -12.25
C HIS A 24 -4.24 12.71 -11.77
N LEU A 25 -3.60 13.40 -10.83
CA LEU A 25 -2.32 12.94 -10.27
C LEU A 25 -2.44 11.59 -9.57
N ILE A 26 -3.49 11.38 -8.79
CA ILE A 26 -3.73 10.11 -8.09
C ILE A 26 -3.93 8.97 -9.09
N THR A 27 -4.73 9.20 -10.13
CA THR A 27 -5.21 8.11 -11.01
C THR A 27 -4.41 7.91 -12.30
N ARG A 28 -3.58 8.87 -12.72
CA ARG A 28 -2.77 8.72 -13.94
C ARG A 28 -1.83 7.51 -13.85
N ASN A 29 -1.67 6.82 -14.98
CA ASN A 29 -0.82 5.64 -15.15
C ASN A 29 -1.21 4.42 -14.30
N LEU A 30 -2.36 4.45 -13.63
CA LEU A 30 -2.95 3.25 -13.03
C LEU A 30 -3.61 2.42 -14.13
N GLN A 31 -3.57 1.10 -13.97
CA GLN A 31 -4.31 0.17 -14.81
C GLN A 31 -5.79 0.12 -14.40
N GLU A 32 -6.07 0.15 -13.10
CA GLU A 32 -7.44 0.07 -12.58
C GLU A 32 -7.59 0.87 -11.28
N VAL A 33 -8.79 1.42 -11.09
CA VAL A 33 -9.22 2.12 -9.87
C VAL A 33 -10.55 1.53 -9.42
N LEU A 34 -10.56 0.92 -8.23
CA LEU A 34 -11.80 0.51 -7.56
C LEU A 34 -12.21 1.58 -6.57
N GLY A 35 -13.44 2.10 -6.69
CA GLY A 35 -13.98 3.13 -5.81
C GLY A 35 -13.76 4.57 -6.28
N ASP A 36 -13.60 4.82 -7.60
CA ASP A 36 -13.42 6.16 -8.17
C ASP A 36 -14.52 7.15 -7.78
N ASP A 37 -15.79 6.69 -7.76
CA ASP A 37 -16.92 7.52 -7.32
C ASP A 37 -16.77 8.00 -5.87
N THR A 38 -16.15 7.18 -5.01
CA THR A 38 -15.88 7.55 -3.62
C THR A 38 -14.72 8.53 -3.54
N LEU A 39 -13.67 8.33 -4.35
CA LEU A 39 -12.55 9.26 -4.46
C LEU A 39 -13.04 10.66 -4.86
N ARG A 40 -13.85 10.76 -5.92
CA ARG A 40 -14.38 12.04 -6.43
C ARG A 40 -15.26 12.77 -5.42
N LYS A 41 -15.91 12.06 -4.51
CA LYS A 41 -16.69 12.66 -3.41
C LYS A 41 -15.81 13.19 -2.28
N ILE A 42 -14.68 12.55 -1.99
CA ILE A 42 -13.81 12.94 -0.86
C ILE A 42 -12.88 14.11 -1.22
N LEU A 43 -12.33 14.12 -2.45
CA LEU A 43 -11.31 15.10 -2.86
C LEU A 43 -11.72 16.58 -2.74
N PRO A 44 -13.00 16.97 -2.95
CA PRO A 44 -13.45 18.34 -2.69
C PRO A 44 -13.43 18.73 -1.20
N GLU A 45 -13.56 17.76 -0.29
CA GLU A 45 -13.68 18.01 1.15
C GLU A 45 -12.32 17.96 1.86
N ARG A 46 -11.45 17.01 1.48
CA ARG A 46 -10.14 16.81 2.12
C ARG A 46 -9.20 15.98 1.25
N ASN A 47 -7.91 15.97 1.62
CA ASN A 47 -6.96 15.01 1.08
C ASN A 47 -7.22 13.60 1.64
N ILE A 48 -6.88 12.58 0.85
CA ILE A 48 -7.02 11.17 1.26
C ILE A 48 -5.75 10.64 1.93
N SER A 49 -5.95 9.59 2.73
CA SER A 49 -4.88 8.79 3.31
C SER A 49 -4.74 7.48 2.54
N ILE A 50 -3.52 7.16 2.13
CA ILE A 50 -3.20 6.00 1.27
C ILE A 50 -2.11 5.20 1.96
N TYR A 51 -2.17 3.87 1.89
CA TYR A 51 -0.98 3.06 2.16
C TYR A 51 -0.54 2.22 0.98
N TRP A 52 0.76 1.95 0.96
CA TRP A 52 1.40 0.98 0.09
C TRP A 52 2.20 0.01 0.97
N GLY A 53 1.96 -1.29 0.79
CA GLY A 53 2.68 -2.33 1.51
C GLY A 53 3.82 -2.89 0.69
N THR A 54 4.99 -3.06 1.31
CA THR A 54 6.14 -3.74 0.70
C THR A 54 6.72 -4.76 1.67
N ALA A 55 6.78 -6.01 1.23
CA ALA A 55 7.38 -7.08 2.02
C ALA A 55 8.91 -6.96 1.97
N THR A 56 9.55 -6.88 3.15
CA THR A 56 10.99 -6.66 3.29
C THR A 56 11.78 -7.96 3.04
N THR A 57 11.75 -8.42 1.79
CA THR A 57 12.29 -9.70 1.34
C THR A 57 13.59 -9.50 0.57
N GLY A 58 13.54 -9.44 -0.77
CA GLY A 58 14.71 -9.29 -1.63
C GLY A 58 15.39 -7.92 -1.54
N LYS A 59 16.35 -7.67 -2.42
CA LYS A 59 16.94 -6.35 -2.60
C LYS A 59 16.11 -5.55 -3.61
N PRO A 60 15.57 -4.36 -3.27
CA PRO A 60 14.93 -3.50 -4.26
C PRO A 60 15.84 -3.22 -5.45
N HIS A 61 15.29 -3.32 -6.66
CA HIS A 61 15.96 -3.02 -7.93
C HIS A 61 15.20 -1.92 -8.67
N ILE A 62 15.67 -1.52 -9.86
CA ILE A 62 15.17 -0.35 -10.59
C ILE A 62 13.65 -0.33 -10.81
N ALA A 63 13.01 -1.50 -10.95
CA ALA A 63 11.56 -1.59 -11.09
C ALA A 63 10.76 -1.01 -9.90
N TYR A 64 11.36 -0.87 -8.69
CA TYR A 64 10.72 -0.18 -7.57
C TYR A 64 10.35 1.26 -7.94
N PHE A 65 11.07 1.92 -8.86
CA PHE A 65 10.73 3.26 -9.32
C PHE A 65 9.32 3.36 -9.94
N VAL A 66 8.73 2.27 -10.42
CA VAL A 66 7.33 2.27 -10.89
C VAL A 66 6.37 2.59 -9.73
N CYS A 67 6.55 1.93 -8.58
CA CYS A 67 5.77 2.21 -7.38
C CYS A 67 6.14 3.56 -6.76
N ILE A 68 7.44 3.88 -6.69
CA ILE A 68 7.93 5.15 -6.13
C ILE A 68 7.42 6.36 -6.93
N ALA A 69 7.40 6.28 -8.27
CA ALA A 69 6.85 7.33 -9.11
C ALA A 69 5.38 7.61 -8.75
N LYS A 70 4.60 6.55 -8.48
CA LYS A 70 3.21 6.71 -8.09
C LYS A 70 3.03 7.25 -6.67
N ILE A 71 3.88 6.84 -5.72
CA ILE A 71 3.95 7.44 -4.39
C ILE A 71 4.30 8.94 -4.48
N SER A 72 5.21 9.32 -5.37
CA SER A 72 5.55 10.72 -5.66
C SER A 72 4.32 11.50 -6.10
N ASP A 73 3.49 10.95 -6.98
CA ASP A 73 2.25 11.61 -7.42
C ASP A 73 1.24 11.78 -6.28
N PHE A 74 1.10 10.78 -5.40
CA PHE A 74 0.24 10.89 -4.22
C PHE A 74 0.70 12.01 -3.28
N LEU A 75 2.01 12.11 -3.03
CA LEU A 75 2.60 13.17 -2.21
C LEU A 75 2.40 14.54 -2.86
N LYS A 76 2.60 14.67 -4.18
CA LYS A 76 2.34 15.90 -4.95
C LYS A 76 0.87 16.31 -4.92
N ALA A 77 -0.05 15.35 -4.95
CA ALA A 77 -1.50 15.60 -4.78
C ALA A 77 -1.87 15.97 -3.33
N GLY A 78 -0.92 15.96 -2.40
CA GLY A 78 -1.11 16.33 -1.00
C GLY A 78 -1.69 15.22 -0.12
N CYS A 79 -1.69 13.96 -0.60
CA CYS A 79 -2.15 12.80 0.15
C CYS A 79 -1.25 12.52 1.36
N ALA A 80 -1.82 11.96 2.43
CA ALA A 80 -1.04 11.36 3.51
C ALA A 80 -0.67 9.93 3.09
N VAL A 81 0.62 9.63 2.93
CA VAL A 81 1.09 8.34 2.42
C VAL A 81 1.78 7.55 3.52
N THR A 82 1.29 6.34 3.79
CA THR A 82 1.94 5.39 4.68
C THR A 82 2.59 4.27 3.88
N VAL A 83 3.89 4.04 4.11
CA VAL A 83 4.59 2.87 3.59
C VAL A 83 4.66 1.83 4.71
N LEU A 84 3.94 0.73 4.53
CA LEU A 84 3.98 -0.41 5.44
C LEU A 84 5.17 -1.31 5.06
N LEU A 85 6.18 -1.33 5.92
CA LEU A 85 7.29 -2.26 5.87
C LEU A 85 6.82 -3.59 6.47
N ALA A 86 6.29 -4.45 5.60
CA ALA A 86 5.56 -5.65 5.97
C ALA A 86 6.51 -6.80 6.33
N ASP A 87 7.21 -6.66 7.45
CA ASP A 87 8.22 -7.59 7.94
C ASP A 87 7.61 -8.93 8.39
N LEU A 88 6.48 -8.91 9.09
CA LEU A 88 5.74 -10.12 9.43
C LEU A 88 5.27 -10.86 8.18
N HIS A 89 4.79 -10.15 7.15
CA HIS A 89 4.41 -10.74 5.87
C HIS A 89 5.62 -11.35 5.15
N GLY A 90 6.78 -10.70 5.19
CA GLY A 90 8.03 -11.23 4.62
C GLY A 90 8.51 -12.53 5.29
N TYR A 91 8.15 -12.74 6.56
CA TYR A 91 8.35 -14.00 7.27
C TYR A 91 7.28 -15.05 6.89
N LEU A 92 6.00 -14.66 6.87
CA LEU A 92 4.86 -15.57 6.60
C LEU A 92 4.82 -16.10 5.16
N ASP A 93 5.31 -15.34 4.19
CA ASP A 93 5.45 -15.77 2.80
C ASP A 93 6.67 -16.68 2.63
N ASN A 94 6.54 -17.88 3.18
CA ASN A 94 7.49 -19.00 3.04
C ASN A 94 8.93 -18.65 3.45
N LEU A 95 9.10 -17.94 4.57
CA LEU A 95 10.41 -17.60 5.16
C LEU A 95 11.35 -16.88 4.18
N LYS A 96 10.82 -16.08 3.25
CA LYS A 96 11.64 -15.24 2.35
C LYS A 96 12.61 -14.34 3.12
N ALA A 97 12.32 -14.03 4.38
CA ALA A 97 13.22 -13.38 5.32
C ALA A 97 13.28 -14.13 6.67
N PRO A 98 14.45 -14.64 7.09
CA PRO A 98 14.67 -15.14 8.45
C PRO A 98 14.37 -14.07 9.51
N TRP A 99 13.88 -14.48 10.67
CA TRP A 99 13.42 -13.58 11.73
C TRP A 99 14.51 -12.59 12.19
N GLU A 100 15.75 -13.08 12.29
CA GLU A 100 16.93 -12.32 12.72
C GLU A 100 17.29 -11.22 11.71
N LEU A 101 16.95 -11.41 10.43
CA LEU A 101 17.25 -10.46 9.36
C LEU A 101 16.15 -9.42 9.15
N LEU A 102 14.95 -9.61 9.70
CA LEU A 102 13.80 -8.71 9.49
C LEU A 102 14.14 -7.28 9.87
N ALA A 103 14.71 -7.07 11.06
CA ALA A 103 15.02 -5.73 11.55
C ALA A 103 16.04 -4.99 10.65
N HIS A 104 17.02 -5.72 10.10
CA HIS A 104 18.00 -5.15 9.17
C HIS A 104 17.38 -4.83 7.82
N ARG A 105 16.51 -5.70 7.30
CA ARG A 105 15.81 -5.48 6.02
C ARG A 105 14.82 -4.32 6.10
N VAL A 106 14.11 -4.17 7.21
CA VAL A 106 13.23 -3.01 7.46
C VAL A 106 14.03 -1.71 7.34
N LYS A 107 15.15 -1.59 8.06
CA LYS A 107 16.03 -0.42 7.99
C LYS A 107 16.55 -0.15 6.57
N TYR A 108 16.95 -1.20 5.86
CA TYR A 108 17.43 -1.09 4.48
C TYR A 108 16.35 -0.60 3.52
N TYR A 109 15.14 -1.16 3.62
CA TYR A 109 13.99 -0.76 2.79
C TYR A 109 13.56 0.69 3.09
N GLU A 110 13.46 1.06 4.36
CA GLU A 110 13.13 2.43 4.76
C GLU A 110 14.12 3.44 4.17
N PHE A 111 15.42 3.18 4.34
CA PHE A 111 16.48 4.03 3.81
C PHE A 111 16.40 4.15 2.29
N ILE A 112 16.33 3.03 1.56
CA ILE A 112 16.37 3.06 0.10
C ILE A 112 15.11 3.69 -0.51
N ILE A 113 13.93 3.44 0.06
CA ILE A 113 12.68 4.06 -0.41
C ILE A 113 12.72 5.56 -0.19
N LYS A 114 13.19 6.00 0.99
CA LYS A 114 13.37 7.42 1.29
C LYS A 114 14.34 8.07 0.29
N SER A 115 15.51 7.47 0.06
CA SER A 115 16.49 8.00 -0.91
C SER A 115 15.96 8.03 -2.35
N MET A 116 15.15 7.04 -2.76
CA MET A 116 14.51 7.06 -4.09
C MET A 116 13.53 8.25 -4.23
N LEU A 117 12.74 8.55 -3.20
CA LEU A 117 11.81 9.69 -3.20
C LEU A 117 12.56 11.03 -3.14
N GLU A 118 13.61 11.14 -2.33
CA GLU A 118 14.49 12.32 -2.29
C GLU A 118 15.13 12.59 -3.66
N SER A 119 15.56 11.54 -4.36
CA SER A 119 16.12 11.65 -5.71
C SER A 119 15.12 12.15 -6.76
N ILE A 120 13.81 11.93 -6.57
CA ILE A 120 12.76 12.47 -7.44
C ILE A 120 12.45 13.94 -7.08
N GLY A 121 12.83 14.38 -5.88
CA GLY A 121 12.62 15.75 -5.41
C GLY A 121 11.18 16.01 -4.95
N VAL A 122 10.55 15.06 -4.26
CA VAL A 122 9.20 15.24 -3.68
C VAL A 122 9.23 15.59 -2.19
N PRO A 123 8.29 16.44 -1.73
CA PRO A 123 8.09 16.71 -0.30
C PRO A 123 7.72 15.43 0.46
N LEU A 124 8.37 15.17 1.59
CA LEU A 124 8.21 13.94 2.39
C LEU A 124 7.47 14.17 3.71
N GLU A 125 6.98 15.38 3.98
CA GLU A 125 6.36 15.76 5.25
C GLU A 125 5.09 14.93 5.54
N LYS A 126 4.43 14.45 4.49
CA LYS A 126 3.24 13.60 4.55
C LYS A 126 3.53 12.11 4.33
N LEU A 127 4.81 11.72 4.26
CA LEU A 127 5.24 10.33 4.18
C LEU A 127 5.48 9.77 5.59
N LYS A 128 4.89 8.62 5.88
CA LYS A 128 5.10 7.88 7.13
C LYS A 128 5.56 6.46 6.82
N PHE A 129 6.57 5.97 7.53
CA PHE A 129 6.90 4.54 7.55
C PHE A 129 6.27 3.89 8.78
N VAL A 130 5.73 2.69 8.61
CA VAL A 130 5.20 1.86 9.69
C VAL A 130 5.72 0.44 9.51
N ARG A 131 6.19 -0.20 10.57
CA ARG A 131 6.60 -1.60 10.54
C ARG A 131 5.41 -2.48 10.91
N GLY A 132 5.21 -3.59 10.19
CA GLY A 132 4.06 -4.48 10.44
C GLY A 132 4.00 -4.99 11.88
N THR A 133 5.14 -5.45 12.41
CA THR A 133 5.26 -5.91 13.79
C THR A 133 4.97 -4.85 14.87
N ASP A 134 4.88 -3.56 14.53
CA ASP A 134 4.51 -2.51 15.49
C ASP A 134 3.06 -2.65 15.99
N TYR A 135 2.17 -3.25 15.20
CA TYR A 135 0.75 -3.38 15.57
C TYR A 135 0.13 -4.75 15.27
N GLN A 136 0.67 -5.53 14.32
CA GLN A 136 0.06 -6.79 13.88
C GLN A 136 0.08 -7.90 14.95
N LEU A 137 0.83 -7.70 16.03
CA LEU A 137 0.89 -8.60 17.20
C LEU A 137 0.11 -8.06 18.40
N SER A 138 -0.56 -6.92 18.26
CA SER A 138 -1.41 -6.36 19.31
C SER A 138 -2.62 -7.25 19.59
N ARG A 139 -3.18 -7.12 20.79
CA ARG A 139 -4.36 -7.87 21.20
C ARG A 139 -5.55 -7.59 20.28
N GLU A 140 -5.77 -6.33 19.96
CA GLU A 140 -6.90 -5.85 19.15
C GLU A 140 -6.80 -6.44 17.74
N TYR A 141 -5.64 -6.29 17.10
CA TYR A 141 -5.41 -6.84 15.76
C TYR A 141 -5.58 -8.36 15.73
N THR A 142 -5.00 -9.06 16.71
CA THR A 142 -5.12 -10.52 16.82
C THR A 142 -6.57 -10.97 17.00
N LEU A 143 -7.39 -10.24 17.77
CA LEU A 143 -8.82 -10.54 17.90
C LEU A 143 -9.56 -10.38 16.57
N ASP A 144 -9.24 -9.36 15.78
CA ASP A 144 -9.85 -9.19 14.45
C ASP A 144 -9.36 -10.22 13.44
N VAL A 145 -8.11 -10.71 13.56
CA VAL A 145 -7.65 -11.88 12.81
C VAL A 145 -8.54 -13.08 13.10
N TYR A 146 -8.84 -13.36 14.38
CA TYR A 146 -9.74 -14.47 14.71
C TYR A 146 -11.16 -14.25 14.17
N LYS A 147 -11.72 -13.04 14.30
CA LYS A 147 -13.03 -12.72 13.69
C LYS A 147 -13.01 -12.93 12.17
N MET A 148 -11.97 -12.46 11.48
CA MET A 148 -11.77 -12.66 10.04
C MET A 148 -11.75 -14.15 9.69
N THR A 149 -10.98 -14.96 10.43
CA THR A 149 -10.89 -16.41 10.19
C THR A 149 -12.21 -17.14 10.44
N SER A 150 -13.11 -16.60 11.26
CA SER A 150 -14.45 -17.20 11.50
C SER A 150 -15.44 -16.98 10.35
N VAL A 151 -15.19 -16.01 9.46
CA VAL A 151 -16.11 -15.65 8.35
C VAL A 151 -15.54 -15.92 6.96
N VAL A 152 -14.23 -16.08 6.85
CA VAL A 152 -13.51 -16.38 5.60
C VAL A 152 -13.43 -17.88 5.38
N SER A 153 -13.82 -18.35 4.19
CA SER A 153 -13.64 -19.75 3.83
C SER A 153 -12.19 -20.02 3.39
N GLN A 154 -11.71 -21.25 3.59
CA GLN A 154 -10.39 -21.65 3.10
C GLN A 154 -10.26 -21.47 1.58
N HIS A 155 -11.35 -21.72 0.84
CA HIS A 155 -11.40 -21.51 -0.61
C HIS A 155 -11.15 -20.06 -0.98
N ASP A 156 -11.85 -19.12 -0.33
CA ASP A 156 -11.73 -17.69 -0.63
C ASP A 156 -10.36 -17.14 -0.22
N ALA A 157 -9.81 -17.56 0.93
CA ALA A 157 -8.45 -17.21 1.34
C ALA A 157 -7.40 -17.70 0.32
N LYS A 158 -7.49 -18.97 -0.11
CA LYS A 158 -6.57 -19.54 -1.11
C LYS A 158 -6.70 -18.83 -2.46
N LYS A 159 -7.92 -18.53 -2.89
CA LYS A 159 -8.19 -17.82 -4.15
C LYS A 159 -7.62 -16.39 -4.11
N ALA A 160 -7.78 -15.69 -2.99
CA ALA A 160 -7.31 -14.32 -2.82
C ALA A 160 -5.77 -14.22 -2.90
N GLY A 161 -5.05 -15.14 -2.26
CA GLY A 161 -3.58 -15.14 -2.25
C GLY A 161 -2.90 -15.79 -3.46
N ALA A 162 -3.65 -16.24 -4.48
CA ALA A 162 -3.13 -17.12 -5.53
C ALA A 162 -1.99 -16.51 -6.39
N GLU A 163 -2.02 -15.20 -6.61
CA GLU A 163 -1.04 -14.48 -7.44
C GLU A 163 0.09 -13.84 -6.61
N VAL A 164 -0.08 -13.78 -5.29
CA VAL A 164 0.78 -13.01 -4.39
C VAL A 164 1.62 -13.93 -3.51
N VAL A 165 0.99 -14.95 -2.94
CA VAL A 165 1.66 -15.92 -2.07
C VAL A 165 2.30 -17.00 -2.94
N LYS A 166 3.52 -17.39 -2.57
CA LYS A 166 4.26 -18.44 -3.28
C LYS A 166 3.47 -19.76 -3.30
N GLN A 167 3.15 -20.23 -4.51
CA GLN A 167 2.47 -21.51 -4.70
C GLN A 167 3.45 -22.68 -4.52
N VAL A 168 3.11 -23.62 -3.62
CA VAL A 168 3.91 -24.81 -3.31
C VAL A 168 3.01 -26.05 -3.26
N LYS A 169 3.60 -27.24 -3.46
CA LYS A 169 2.87 -28.53 -3.48
C LYS A 169 2.09 -28.78 -2.19
N PHE A 170 2.65 -28.40 -1.05
CA PHE A 170 2.05 -28.51 0.28
C PHE A 170 1.95 -27.12 0.90
N PRO A 171 0.89 -26.35 0.61
CA PRO A 171 0.78 -24.96 1.06
C PRO A 171 0.69 -24.89 2.59
N LEU A 172 1.46 -23.96 3.17
CA LEU A 172 1.45 -23.70 4.59
C LEU A 172 0.20 -22.89 4.98
N LEU A 173 -0.21 -23.02 6.25
CA LEU A 173 -1.34 -22.25 6.80
C LEU A 173 -1.10 -20.74 6.74
N SER A 174 0.16 -20.29 6.83
CA SER A 174 0.52 -18.87 6.75
C SER A 174 0.02 -18.21 5.45
N GLY A 175 0.02 -18.94 4.33
CA GLY A 175 -0.49 -18.43 3.06
C GLY A 175 -2.00 -18.20 3.04
N LEU A 176 -2.76 -18.89 3.89
CA LEU A 176 -4.20 -18.67 4.03
C LEU A 176 -4.52 -17.48 4.95
N LEU A 177 -3.62 -17.14 5.87
CA LEU A 177 -3.79 -15.96 6.73
C LEU A 177 -3.47 -14.66 6.00
N TYR A 178 -2.55 -14.70 5.04
CA TYR A 178 -1.98 -13.54 4.36
C TYR A 178 -3.03 -12.53 3.84
N PRO A 179 -4.08 -12.92 3.07
CA PRO A 179 -5.04 -11.94 2.56
C PRO A 179 -5.86 -11.27 3.67
N GLY A 180 -6.13 -11.99 4.77
CA GLY A 180 -6.84 -11.46 5.93
C GLY A 180 -6.01 -10.41 6.68
N LEU A 181 -4.70 -10.65 6.83
CA LEU A 181 -3.78 -9.71 7.46
C LEU A 181 -3.67 -8.42 6.64
N GLN A 182 -3.44 -8.55 5.33
CA GLN A 182 -3.36 -7.39 4.43
C GLN A 182 -4.68 -6.59 4.38
N ALA A 183 -5.84 -7.25 4.42
CA ALA A 183 -7.13 -6.55 4.51
C ALA A 183 -7.26 -5.78 5.83
N LEU A 184 -6.88 -6.36 6.97
CA LEU A 184 -6.95 -5.69 8.27
C LEU A 184 -5.98 -4.50 8.37
N ASP A 185 -4.88 -4.51 7.62
CA ASP A 185 -3.94 -3.38 7.58
C ASP A 185 -4.62 -2.08 7.11
N GLU A 186 -5.61 -2.15 6.21
CA GLU A 186 -6.41 -0.98 5.80
C GLU A 186 -7.13 -0.30 6.97
N GLU A 187 -7.62 -1.08 7.93
CA GLU A 187 -8.32 -0.59 9.10
C GLU A 187 -7.34 -0.03 10.13
N TYR A 188 -6.30 -0.80 10.45
CA TYR A 188 -5.37 -0.45 11.52
C TYR A 188 -4.43 0.70 11.14
N LEU A 189 -4.15 0.88 9.85
CA LEU A 189 -3.46 2.08 9.34
C LEU A 189 -4.40 3.27 9.14
N LYS A 190 -5.72 3.08 9.34
CA LYS A 190 -6.76 4.12 9.26
C LYS A 190 -6.78 4.86 7.92
N VAL A 191 -6.62 4.13 6.82
CA VAL A 191 -6.54 4.70 5.48
C VAL A 191 -7.90 4.80 4.78
N ASP A 192 -7.94 5.63 3.74
CA ASP A 192 -9.03 5.70 2.77
C ASP A 192 -8.77 4.80 1.55
N ALA A 193 -7.50 4.57 1.21
CA ALA A 193 -7.12 3.79 0.05
C ALA A 193 -5.89 2.90 0.27
N GLN A 194 -5.81 1.81 -0.51
CA GLN A 194 -4.62 1.01 -0.68
C GLN A 194 -4.11 1.11 -2.13
N PHE A 195 -2.78 1.19 -2.27
CA PHE A 195 -2.09 1.14 -3.56
C PHE A 195 -1.25 -0.14 -3.67
N GLY A 196 -1.24 -0.77 -4.85
CA GLY A 196 -0.41 -1.91 -5.21
C GLY A 196 -0.37 -2.16 -6.72
N GLY A 197 0.19 -3.29 -7.14
CA GLY A 197 0.10 -3.75 -8.54
C GLY A 197 -1.21 -4.47 -8.82
N GLU A 198 -1.50 -4.72 -10.09
CA GLU A 198 -2.67 -5.51 -10.52
C GLU A 198 -2.67 -6.93 -9.94
N ASP A 199 -1.49 -7.52 -9.70
CA ASP A 199 -1.31 -8.81 -9.04
C ASP A 199 -1.99 -8.88 -7.65
N GLN A 200 -2.22 -7.73 -7.02
CA GLN A 200 -2.89 -7.62 -5.72
C GLN A 200 -4.42 -7.56 -5.81
N ARG A 201 -5.01 -7.49 -7.02
CA ARG A 201 -6.45 -7.28 -7.25
C ARG A 201 -7.34 -8.28 -6.51
N LYS A 202 -6.91 -9.54 -6.42
CA LYS A 202 -7.67 -10.59 -5.71
C LYS A 202 -7.68 -10.38 -4.20
N ILE A 203 -6.62 -9.80 -3.62
CA ILE A 203 -6.58 -9.42 -2.20
C ILE A 203 -7.42 -8.16 -1.97
N PHE A 204 -7.36 -7.17 -2.86
CA PHE A 204 -8.17 -5.94 -2.77
C PHE A 204 -9.67 -6.24 -2.79
N THR A 205 -10.12 -7.04 -3.76
CA THR A 205 -11.54 -7.46 -3.83
C THR A 205 -11.95 -8.37 -2.66
N PHE A 206 -11.00 -9.13 -2.09
CA PHE A 206 -11.21 -9.86 -0.84
C PHE A 206 -11.44 -8.89 0.33
N ALA A 207 -10.63 -7.85 0.48
CA ALA A 207 -10.81 -6.84 1.52
C ALA A 207 -12.17 -6.12 1.40
N GLU A 208 -12.58 -5.72 0.20
CA GLU A 208 -13.90 -5.12 -0.04
C GLU A 208 -15.07 -6.02 0.35
N LYS A 209 -14.90 -7.35 0.21
CA LYS A 209 -15.92 -8.33 0.58
C LYS A 209 -15.98 -8.56 2.09
N TYR A 210 -14.84 -8.59 2.76
CA TYR A 210 -14.72 -9.10 4.13
C TYR A 210 -14.63 -8.03 5.22
N LEU A 211 -14.01 -6.87 4.97
CA LEU A 211 -13.97 -5.79 5.95
C LEU A 211 -15.37 -5.35 6.43
N PRO A 212 -16.39 -5.24 5.55
CA PRO A 212 -17.75 -4.93 6.00
C PRO A 212 -18.37 -5.98 6.93
N ARG A 213 -17.95 -7.24 6.86
CA ARG A 213 -18.42 -8.30 7.78
C ARG A 213 -17.89 -8.12 9.19
N LEU A 214 -16.77 -7.43 9.34
CA LEU A 214 -16.21 -6.99 10.62
C LEU A 214 -16.69 -5.57 10.99
N ARG A 215 -17.63 -5.00 10.23
CA ARG A 215 -18.19 -3.64 10.37
C ARG A 215 -17.18 -2.52 10.08
N TYR A 216 -16.15 -2.81 9.29
CA TYR A 216 -15.20 -1.82 8.78
C TYR A 216 -15.60 -1.30 7.41
N LYS A 217 -15.19 -0.07 7.10
CA LYS A 217 -15.47 0.56 5.80
C LYS A 217 -14.72 -0.16 4.67
N LYS A 218 -15.27 -0.11 3.46
CA LYS A 218 -14.49 -0.47 2.25
C LYS A 218 -13.48 0.65 1.94
N ARG A 219 -12.37 0.30 1.30
CA ARG A 219 -11.35 1.26 0.86
C ARG A 219 -11.33 1.36 -0.66
N ILE A 220 -10.75 2.46 -1.13
CA ILE A 220 -10.42 2.66 -2.55
C ILE A 220 -9.17 1.83 -2.86
N HIS A 221 -9.10 1.21 -4.03
CA HIS A 221 -7.93 0.44 -4.45
C HIS A 221 -7.36 0.98 -5.74
N PHE A 222 -6.06 1.32 -5.71
CA PHE A 222 -5.29 1.80 -6.86
C PHE A 222 -4.34 0.70 -7.33
N MET A 223 -4.43 0.32 -8.60
CA MET A 223 -3.64 -0.76 -9.18
C MET A 223 -2.76 -0.24 -10.32
N ASN A 224 -1.45 -0.33 -10.13
CA ASN A 224 -0.49 -0.14 -11.22
C ASN A 224 -0.48 -1.36 -12.17
N PRO A 225 -0.13 -1.15 -13.45
CA PRO A 225 0.13 -2.24 -14.39
C PRO A 225 1.31 -3.13 -13.96
#